data_AF-A0A6P1NH36-F1
#
_entry.id   AF-A0A6P1NH36-F1
#
_cell.length_a   1.000
_cell.length_b   1.000
_cell.length_c   1.000
_cell.angle_alpha   90.00
_cell.angle_beta   90.00
_cell.angle_gamma   90.00
#
_symmetry.space_group_name_H-M   'P 1'
#
loop_
_entity.id
_entity.type
_entity.pdbx_description
1 polymer ?
#
loop_
_entity_poly.entity_id
_entity_poly.type
_entity_poly.pdbx_seq_one_letter_code
_entity_poly.pdbx_strand_id
1 'polypeptide(L)'
;MGIRWREISAEHKPAAWTALRQWVDWFVREYQLNTSQITECWFEHSDIVAELYAGMCAEYKFWEEGTPGLGAMTTWHPHVQAMTARLAAMVDKRQCHITGHQDDPADLAFTYNQDRWARIRDGLTATVEVPREGINRRWRPIAVAGGGEVIAGREILVGPAAAVEADQITGTTLLSGAAAESVQLRHTTMGAAAESYWEHTTGPGRQDGWTRHTDPEAETGPDTTEQD
;
A
#
# COMPACT_ATOMS: atom_id res chain seq x y z
N MET A 1 -16.93 21.12 2.14
CA MET A 1 -17.22 20.18 1.04
C MET A 1 -15.92 19.75 0.37
N GLY A 2 -15.87 18.55 -0.22
CA GLY A 2 -14.69 18.09 -0.98
C GLY A 2 -13.66 17.25 -0.22
N ILE A 3 -13.97 16.80 1.00
CA ILE A 3 -13.21 15.76 1.72
C ILE A 3 -13.94 14.41 1.57
N ARG A 4 -13.25 13.28 1.75
CA ARG A 4 -13.95 11.98 1.66
C ARG A 4 -14.87 11.80 2.87
N TRP A 5 -16.00 11.12 2.69
CA TRP A 5 -16.94 10.84 3.79
C TRP A 5 -16.23 10.25 5.03
N ARG A 6 -15.32 9.29 4.83
CA ARG A 6 -14.54 8.63 5.89
C ARG A 6 -13.53 9.53 6.60
N GLU A 7 -13.20 10.68 6.03
CA GLU A 7 -12.20 11.63 6.53
C GLU A 7 -12.84 12.81 7.29
N ILE A 8 -14.18 12.89 7.32
CA ILE A 8 -14.90 13.88 8.13
C ILE A 8 -14.66 13.59 9.60
N SER A 9 -14.13 14.58 10.33
CA SER A 9 -13.90 14.47 11.78
C SER A 9 -15.19 14.18 12.54
N ALA A 10 -15.05 13.52 13.70
CA ALA A 10 -16.19 13.19 14.56
C ALA A 10 -17.01 14.44 14.95
N GLU A 11 -16.35 15.58 15.15
CA GLU A 11 -16.99 16.87 15.46
C GLU A 11 -17.90 17.37 14.33
N HIS A 12 -17.49 17.22 13.07
CA HIS A 12 -18.26 17.73 11.92
C HIS A 12 -19.24 16.69 11.34
N LYS A 13 -19.13 15.42 11.75
CA LYS A 13 -19.96 14.33 11.25
C LYS A 13 -21.48 14.56 11.42
N PRO A 14 -21.98 15.08 12.56
CA PRO A 14 -23.41 15.31 12.74
C PRO A 14 -23.97 16.34 11.74
N ALA A 15 -23.26 17.46 11.54
CA ALA A 15 -23.66 18.48 10.58
C ALA A 15 -23.64 17.94 9.14
N ALA A 16 -22.63 17.14 8.80
CA ALA A 16 -22.52 16.50 7.50
C ALA A 16 -23.67 15.51 7.25
N TRP A 17 -24.10 14.75 8.26
CA TRP A 17 -25.26 13.87 8.17
C TRP A 17 -26.56 14.64 7.92
N THR A 18 -26.78 15.73 8.64
CA THR A 18 -27.98 16.56 8.46
C THR A 18 -28.03 17.17 7.06
N ALA A 19 -26.91 17.71 6.58
CA ALA A 19 -26.82 18.26 5.23
C ALA A 19 -27.03 17.18 4.16
N LEU A 20 -26.41 16.01 4.33
CA LEU A 20 -26.56 14.89 3.40
C LEU A 20 -28.01 14.42 3.33
N ARG A 21 -28.70 14.26 4.47
CA ARG A 21 -30.10 13.85 4.48
C ARG A 21 -30.99 14.84 3.72
N GLN A 22 -30.86 16.14 3.99
CA GLN A 22 -31.62 17.17 3.29
C GLN A 22 -31.36 17.16 1.78
N TRP A 23 -30.11 16.94 1.38
CA TRP A 23 -29.73 16.83 -0.02
C TRP A 23 -30.30 15.58 -0.68
N VAL A 24 -30.27 14.42 0.00
CA VAL A 24 -30.86 13.17 -0.52
C VAL A 24 -32.37 13.33 -0.69
N ASP A 25 -33.07 13.97 0.25
CA ASP A 25 -34.50 14.24 0.14
C ASP A 25 -34.82 15.10 -1.10
N TRP A 26 -34.01 16.12 -1.38
CA TRP A 26 -34.11 16.89 -2.62
C TRP A 26 -33.82 16.03 -3.84
N PHE A 27 -32.73 15.26 -3.83
CA PHE A 27 -32.26 14.48 -4.96
C PHE A 27 -33.28 13.42 -5.40
N VAL A 28 -33.88 12.71 -4.43
CA VAL A 28 -34.96 11.75 -4.67
C VAL A 28 -36.18 12.42 -5.31
N ARG A 29 -36.59 13.59 -4.78
CA ARG A 29 -37.75 14.33 -5.29
C ARG A 29 -37.51 14.90 -6.69
N GLU A 30 -36.34 15.47 -6.93
CA GLU A 30 -35.98 16.13 -8.19
C GLU A 30 -35.85 15.13 -9.34
N TYR A 31 -35.16 14.01 -9.10
CA TYR A 31 -34.91 12.98 -10.11
C TYR A 31 -35.89 11.80 -10.07
N GLN A 32 -36.94 11.90 -9.26
CA GLN A 32 -38.00 10.89 -9.09
C GLN A 32 -37.45 9.48 -8.83
N LEU A 33 -36.47 9.39 -7.91
CA LEU A 33 -35.82 8.14 -7.59
C LEU A 33 -36.72 7.26 -6.72
N ASN A 34 -36.63 5.95 -6.93
CA ASN A 34 -37.42 4.97 -6.18
C ASN A 34 -36.53 4.14 -5.22
N THR A 35 -37.17 3.24 -4.46
CA THR A 35 -36.51 2.40 -3.45
C THR A 35 -35.52 1.38 -4.01
N SER A 36 -35.56 1.07 -5.32
CA SER A 36 -34.54 0.23 -5.96
C SER A 36 -33.28 1.01 -6.33
N GLN A 37 -33.34 2.34 -6.32
CA GLN A 37 -32.19 3.22 -6.52
C GLN A 37 -31.63 3.74 -5.19
N ILE A 38 -32.51 4.17 -4.28
CA ILE A 38 -32.13 4.63 -2.94
C ILE A 38 -33.10 4.00 -1.93
N THR A 39 -32.63 3.00 -1.19
CA THR A 39 -33.42 2.31 -0.17
C THR A 39 -33.63 3.16 1.07
N GLU A 40 -34.65 2.87 1.88
CA GLU A 40 -34.95 3.63 3.11
C GLU A 40 -33.82 3.56 4.14
N CYS A 41 -33.10 2.43 4.20
CA CYS A 41 -31.94 2.21 5.07
C CYS A 41 -30.61 2.66 4.44
N TRP A 42 -30.63 3.57 3.44
CA TRP A 42 -29.41 4.01 2.75
C TRP A 42 -28.31 4.52 3.69
N PHE A 43 -28.70 5.13 4.81
CA PHE A 43 -27.79 5.72 5.80
C PHE A 43 -27.03 4.68 6.62
N GLU A 44 -27.45 3.41 6.56
CA GLU A 44 -26.82 2.27 7.24
C GLU A 44 -25.76 1.60 6.35
N HIS A 45 -25.69 1.98 5.07
CA HIS A 45 -24.79 1.38 4.09
C HIS A 45 -23.65 2.33 3.71
N SER A 46 -22.44 1.98 4.12
CA SER A 46 -21.27 2.86 4.02
C SER A 46 -20.88 3.23 2.57
N ASP A 47 -21.07 2.32 1.62
CA ASP A 47 -20.84 2.53 0.19
C ASP A 47 -21.87 3.49 -0.43
N ILE A 48 -23.16 3.30 -0.11
CA ILE A 48 -24.26 4.17 -0.56
C ILE A 48 -24.07 5.59 -0.01
N VAL A 49 -23.77 5.71 1.28
CA VAL A 49 -23.49 7.01 1.93
C VAL A 49 -22.32 7.72 1.26
N ALA A 50 -21.24 7.00 0.94
CA ALA A 50 -20.07 7.58 0.28
C ALA A 50 -20.40 8.09 -1.14
N GLU A 51 -21.19 7.34 -1.92
CA GLU A 51 -21.63 7.73 -3.26
C GLU A 51 -22.54 8.98 -3.21
N LEU A 52 -23.54 8.99 -2.33
CA LEU A 52 -24.45 10.13 -2.16
C LEU A 52 -23.72 11.38 -1.69
N TYR A 53 -22.78 11.24 -0.74
CA TYR A 53 -21.98 12.35 -0.26
C TYR A 53 -21.07 12.92 -1.35
N ALA A 54 -20.49 12.07 -2.20
CA ALA A 54 -19.73 12.50 -3.37
C ALA A 54 -20.62 13.26 -4.37
N GLY A 55 -21.85 12.78 -4.61
CA GLY A 55 -22.86 13.45 -5.43
C GLY A 55 -23.21 14.85 -4.91
N MET A 56 -23.47 14.99 -3.61
CA MET A 56 -23.71 16.28 -2.96
C MET A 56 -22.53 17.24 -3.13
N CYS A 57 -21.30 16.75 -2.94
CA CYS A 57 -20.11 17.58 -3.15
C CYS A 57 -19.96 18.01 -4.61
N ALA A 58 -20.27 17.12 -5.56
CA ALA A 58 -20.18 17.42 -6.99
C ALA A 58 -21.24 18.45 -7.41
N GLU A 59 -22.48 18.33 -6.94
CA GLU A 59 -23.56 19.28 -7.20
C GLU A 59 -23.20 20.69 -6.73
N TYR A 60 -22.74 20.81 -5.47
CA TYR A 60 -22.23 22.07 -4.93
C TYR A 60 -21.10 22.64 -5.80
N LYS A 61 -20.19 21.80 -6.28
CA LYS A 61 -19.07 22.24 -7.12
C LYS A 61 -19.52 22.74 -8.50
N PHE A 62 -20.55 22.13 -9.10
CA PHE A 62 -21.05 22.56 -10.40
C PHE A 62 -21.85 23.87 -10.35
N TRP A 63 -22.51 24.17 -9.22
CA TRP A 63 -23.38 25.35 -9.09
C TRP A 63 -22.79 26.50 -8.29
N GLU A 64 -22.12 26.22 -7.16
CA GLU A 64 -21.70 27.23 -6.18
C GLU A 64 -20.23 27.67 -6.33
N GLU A 65 -19.40 26.97 -7.12
CA GLU A 65 -17.99 27.36 -7.34
C GLU A 65 -17.81 28.55 -8.32
N GLY A 66 -18.92 29.21 -8.69
CA GLY A 66 -18.90 30.66 -8.92
C GLY A 66 -18.61 31.16 -10.33
N THR A 67 -18.77 30.33 -11.37
CA THR A 67 -18.83 30.84 -12.76
C THR A 67 -20.06 30.28 -13.48
N PRO A 68 -21.01 31.13 -13.92
CA PRO A 68 -22.08 30.69 -14.81
C PRO A 68 -21.49 29.96 -16.01
N GLY A 69 -21.89 28.71 -16.21
CA GLY A 69 -21.32 27.85 -17.24
C GLY A 69 -22.26 26.71 -17.59
N LEU A 70 -21.90 25.97 -18.64
CA LEU A 70 -22.69 24.83 -19.12
C LEU A 70 -22.47 23.55 -18.29
N GLY A 71 -21.59 23.57 -17.29
CA GLY A 71 -21.17 22.39 -16.52
C GLY A 71 -22.32 21.62 -15.88
N ALA A 72 -23.37 22.32 -15.44
CA ALA A 72 -24.56 21.66 -14.94
C ALA A 72 -25.26 20.80 -16.02
N MET A 73 -25.41 21.33 -17.23
CA MET A 73 -26.05 20.60 -18.33
C MET A 73 -25.11 19.53 -18.91
N THR A 74 -23.85 19.88 -19.15
CA THR A 74 -22.90 19.02 -19.87
C THR A 74 -22.23 17.97 -18.98
N THR A 75 -22.26 18.15 -17.66
CA THR A 75 -21.49 17.30 -16.74
C THR A 75 -22.32 16.80 -15.58
N TRP A 76 -23.04 17.67 -14.86
CA TRP A 76 -23.86 17.23 -13.72
C TRP A 76 -24.99 16.27 -14.13
N HIS A 77 -25.80 16.62 -15.13
CA HIS A 77 -26.93 15.76 -15.54
C HIS A 77 -26.49 14.38 -16.08
N PRO A 78 -25.46 14.29 -16.95
CA PRO A 78 -24.86 13.00 -17.30
C PRO A 78 -24.31 12.25 -16.08
N HIS A 79 -23.70 12.95 -15.12
CA HIS A 79 -23.20 12.34 -13.89
C HIS A 79 -24.32 11.75 -13.05
N VAL A 80 -25.47 12.42 -12.93
CA VAL A 80 -26.65 11.91 -12.23
C VAL A 80 -27.15 10.60 -12.85
N GLN A 81 -27.22 10.50 -14.18
CA GLN A 81 -27.59 9.24 -14.84
C GLN A 81 -26.62 8.10 -14.50
N ALA A 82 -25.31 8.37 -14.54
CA ALA A 82 -24.32 7.37 -14.18
C ALA A 82 -24.36 6.99 -12.68
N MET A 83 -24.58 7.97 -11.80
CA MET A 83 -24.67 7.79 -10.35
C MET A 83 -25.89 6.96 -9.96
N THR A 84 -27.06 7.26 -10.53
CA THR A 84 -28.29 6.49 -10.29
C THR A 84 -28.18 5.03 -10.72
N ALA A 85 -27.48 4.74 -11.83
CA ALA A 85 -27.19 3.37 -12.23
C ALA A 85 -26.26 2.65 -11.24
N ARG A 86 -25.22 3.33 -10.72
CA ARG A 86 -24.34 2.77 -9.68
C ARG A 86 -25.09 2.51 -8.38
N LEU A 87 -25.91 3.45 -7.93
CA LEU A 87 -26.74 3.32 -6.73
C LEU A 87 -27.71 2.14 -6.85
N ALA A 88 -28.39 1.98 -7.99
CA ALA A 88 -29.24 0.82 -8.24
C ALA A 88 -28.45 -0.50 -8.13
N ALA A 89 -27.24 -0.57 -8.70
CA ALA A 89 -26.39 -1.75 -8.57
C ALA A 89 -25.91 -2.01 -7.13
N MET A 90 -25.69 -0.97 -6.33
CA MET A 90 -25.35 -1.10 -4.90
C MET A 90 -26.54 -1.62 -4.09
N VAL A 91 -27.73 -1.08 -4.33
CA VAL A 91 -28.97 -1.51 -3.67
C VAL A 91 -29.34 -2.96 -4.07
N ASP A 92 -29.18 -3.31 -5.35
CA ASP A 92 -29.49 -4.65 -5.86
C ASP A 92 -28.62 -5.76 -5.23
N LYS A 93 -27.33 -5.48 -4.98
CA LYS A 93 -26.43 -6.43 -4.29
C LYS A 93 -26.93 -6.85 -2.90
N ARG A 94 -27.72 -6.00 -2.25
CA ARG A 94 -28.18 -6.16 -0.86
C ARG A 94 -29.63 -6.60 -0.80
N GLN A 95 -30.42 -6.24 -1.80
CA GLN A 95 -31.86 -6.51 -1.90
C GLN A 95 -32.68 -6.03 -0.69
N CYS A 96 -32.19 -5.02 0.05
CA CYS A 96 -32.86 -4.55 1.27
C CYS A 96 -34.31 -4.09 1.05
N HIS A 97 -34.64 -3.62 -0.16
CA HIS A 97 -35.98 -3.22 -0.55
C HIS A 97 -36.94 -4.42 -0.80
N ILE A 98 -36.43 -5.65 -0.84
CA ILE A 98 -37.19 -6.90 -1.05
C ILE A 98 -37.15 -7.78 0.20
N THR A 99 -35.97 -7.98 0.79
CA THR A 99 -35.71 -8.96 1.85
C THR A 99 -35.70 -8.35 3.26
N GLY A 100 -35.85 -7.04 3.37
CA GLY A 100 -35.65 -6.29 4.62
C GLY A 100 -34.19 -5.87 4.82
N HIS A 101 -33.93 -4.99 5.79
CA HIS A 101 -32.58 -4.48 6.05
C HIS A 101 -31.59 -5.62 6.32
N GLN A 102 -30.40 -5.51 5.72
CA GLN A 102 -29.28 -6.44 5.90
C GLN A 102 -28.05 -5.62 6.27
N ASP A 103 -27.49 -5.85 7.45
CA ASP A 103 -26.32 -5.11 7.92
C ASP A 103 -25.15 -5.22 6.94
N ASP A 104 -24.34 -4.15 6.86
CA ASP A 104 -23.04 -4.24 6.20
C ASP A 104 -22.21 -5.34 6.88
N PRO A 105 -21.61 -6.27 6.13
CA PRO A 105 -20.74 -7.30 6.71
C PRO A 105 -19.62 -6.63 7.52
N ALA A 106 -19.66 -6.84 8.84
CA ALA A 106 -18.84 -6.11 9.81
C ALA A 106 -17.32 -6.34 9.66
N ASP A 107 -16.90 -7.38 8.92
CA ASP A 107 -15.49 -7.81 8.82
C ASP A 107 -15.05 -8.09 7.38
N LEU A 108 -15.32 -7.15 6.46
CA LEU A 108 -14.68 -7.16 5.13
C LEU A 108 -13.22 -6.67 5.19
N ALA A 109 -12.43 -7.14 6.16
CA ALA A 109 -11.00 -6.91 6.15
C ALA A 109 -10.39 -7.68 4.98
N PHE A 110 -9.95 -6.97 3.95
CA PHE A 110 -9.26 -7.61 2.84
C PHE A 110 -7.93 -8.19 3.33
N THR A 111 -7.85 -9.52 3.43
CA THR A 111 -6.63 -10.21 3.84
C THR A 111 -5.68 -10.30 2.65
N TYR A 112 -4.48 -9.77 2.80
CA TYR A 112 -3.39 -9.94 1.85
C TYR A 112 -2.15 -10.47 2.58
N ASN A 113 -1.22 -11.05 1.82
CA ASN A 113 0.04 -11.54 2.36
C ASN A 113 0.88 -10.35 2.87
N GLN A 114 0.96 -10.21 4.20
CA GLN A 114 1.64 -9.10 4.87
C GLN A 114 3.14 -9.09 4.61
N ASP A 115 3.77 -10.26 4.54
CA ASP A 115 5.21 -10.37 4.23
C ASP A 115 5.51 -9.87 2.83
N ARG A 116 4.67 -10.25 1.85
CA ARG A 116 4.80 -9.78 0.47
C ARG A 116 4.57 -8.27 0.38
N TRP A 117 3.60 -7.74 1.13
CA TRP A 117 3.37 -6.29 1.19
C TRP A 117 4.58 -5.55 1.79
N ALA A 118 5.10 -6.03 2.92
CA ALA A 118 6.27 -5.46 3.56
C ALA A 118 7.49 -5.48 2.62
N ARG A 119 7.73 -6.59 1.90
CA ARG A 119 8.83 -6.68 0.92
C ARG A 119 8.71 -5.64 -0.20
N ILE A 120 7.50 -5.40 -0.71
CA ILE A 120 7.29 -4.39 -1.77
C ILE A 120 7.45 -2.97 -1.22
N ARG A 121 6.92 -2.70 -0.02
CA ARG A 121 6.93 -1.38 0.62
C ARG A 121 8.32 -0.98 1.11
N ASP A 122 8.96 -1.85 1.87
CA ASP A 122 10.21 -1.57 2.60
C ASP A 122 11.45 -2.13 1.89
N GLY A 123 11.25 -2.98 0.88
CA GLY A 123 12.33 -3.77 0.28
C GLY A 123 12.76 -4.95 1.15
N LEU A 124 13.65 -5.77 0.62
CA LEU A 124 14.29 -6.84 1.35
C LEU A 124 15.71 -6.40 1.73
N THR A 125 15.98 -6.28 3.03
CA THR A 125 17.30 -5.87 3.53
C THR A 125 18.15 -7.09 3.87
N ALA A 126 19.29 -7.23 3.20
CA ALA A 126 20.36 -8.14 3.59
C ALA A 126 21.47 -7.37 4.31
N THR A 127 21.82 -7.82 5.52
CA THR A 127 22.92 -7.25 6.31
C THR A 127 23.94 -8.34 6.59
N VAL A 128 25.22 -8.01 6.55
CA VAL A 128 26.32 -8.90 6.93
C VAL A 128 27.37 -8.15 7.74
N GLU A 129 27.91 -8.80 8.75
CA GLU A 129 29.08 -8.33 9.49
C GLU A 129 30.34 -8.98 8.90
N VAL A 130 31.23 -8.15 8.33
CA VAL A 130 32.48 -8.59 7.72
C VAL A 130 33.57 -8.61 8.79
N PRO A 131 34.07 -9.79 9.20
CA PRO A 131 35.17 -9.89 10.17
C PRO A 131 36.49 -9.42 9.55
N ARG A 132 37.51 -9.17 10.39
CA ARG A 132 38.85 -8.73 9.92
C ARG A 132 39.42 -9.58 8.78
N GLU A 133 39.21 -10.89 8.80
CA GLU A 133 39.70 -11.83 7.76
C GLU A 133 39.00 -11.66 6.40
N GLY A 134 37.80 -11.07 6.41
CA GLY A 134 37.01 -10.72 5.24
C GLY A 134 37.36 -9.35 4.65
N ILE A 135 38.21 -8.56 5.32
CA ILE A 135 38.73 -7.30 4.82
C ILE A 135 39.67 -7.57 3.61
N ASN A 136 39.69 -6.66 2.64
CA ASN A 136 40.33 -6.78 1.33
C ASN A 136 39.72 -7.84 0.41
N ARG A 137 38.50 -8.32 0.70
CA ARG A 137 37.71 -9.14 -0.23
C ARG A 137 36.66 -8.29 -0.93
N ARG A 138 36.20 -8.79 -2.08
CA ARG A 138 35.08 -8.18 -2.80
C ARG A 138 33.78 -8.80 -2.30
N TRP A 139 32.80 -7.94 -2.10
CA TRP A 139 31.46 -8.29 -1.65
C TRP A 139 30.44 -7.76 -2.66
N ARG A 140 29.38 -8.52 -2.90
CA ARG A 140 28.25 -8.05 -3.71
C ARG A 140 26.93 -8.55 -3.13
N PRO A 141 25.87 -7.74 -3.16
CA PRO A 141 24.55 -8.23 -2.82
C PRO A 141 23.97 -9.02 -4.00
N ILE A 142 23.21 -10.05 -3.70
CA ILE A 142 22.45 -10.84 -4.66
C ILE A 142 20.98 -10.75 -4.30
N ALA A 143 20.14 -10.51 -5.30
CA ALA A 143 18.69 -10.62 -5.20
C ALA A 143 18.20 -11.79 -6.06
N VAL A 144 17.27 -12.58 -5.52
CA VAL A 144 16.60 -13.65 -6.27
C VAL A 144 15.15 -13.26 -6.45
N ALA A 145 14.70 -13.13 -7.69
CA ALA A 145 13.30 -12.90 -8.01
C ALA A 145 12.45 -14.14 -7.70
N GLY A 146 11.14 -13.97 -7.52
CA GLY A 146 10.23 -15.09 -7.26
C GLY A 146 10.22 -16.19 -8.33
N GLY A 147 10.70 -15.90 -9.55
CA GLY A 147 10.88 -16.89 -10.63
C GLY A 147 12.25 -17.58 -10.64
N GLY A 148 13.11 -17.34 -9.65
CA GLY A 148 14.47 -17.88 -9.58
C GLY A 148 15.52 -17.12 -10.38
N GLU A 149 15.16 -16.01 -11.03
CA GLU A 149 16.13 -15.12 -11.69
C GLU A 149 17.04 -14.48 -10.64
N VAL A 150 18.34 -14.59 -10.85
CA VAL A 150 19.36 -14.06 -9.94
C VAL A 150 19.93 -12.78 -10.51
N ILE A 151 19.85 -11.70 -9.74
CA ILE A 151 20.38 -10.38 -10.09
C ILE A 151 21.52 -10.07 -9.13
N ALA A 152 22.73 -9.92 -9.67
CA ALA A 152 23.88 -9.48 -8.90
C ALA A 152 23.96 -7.95 -8.88
N GLY A 153 24.08 -7.39 -7.68
CA GLY A 153 24.35 -5.98 -7.48
C GLY A 153 25.81 -5.62 -7.72
N ARG A 154 26.14 -4.33 -7.51
CA ARG A 154 27.49 -3.83 -7.71
C ARG A 154 28.48 -4.45 -6.73
N GLU A 155 29.65 -4.83 -7.23
CA GLU A 155 30.79 -5.28 -6.42
C GLU A 155 31.38 -4.12 -5.60
N ILE A 156 31.73 -4.42 -4.35
CA ILE A 156 32.32 -3.48 -3.39
C ILE A 156 33.58 -4.13 -2.81
N LEU A 157 34.71 -3.44 -2.89
CA LEU A 157 35.92 -3.86 -2.19
C LEU A 157 35.89 -3.30 -0.76
N VAL A 158 35.83 -4.18 0.24
CA VAL A 158 35.80 -3.76 1.64
C VAL A 158 37.24 -3.53 2.12
N GLY A 159 37.64 -2.28 2.25
CA GLY A 159 38.97 -1.90 2.75
C GLY A 159 39.04 -1.75 4.27
N PRO A 160 40.25 -1.64 4.86
CA PRO A 160 40.43 -1.27 6.25
C PRO A 160 39.88 0.14 6.50
N ALA A 161 39.14 0.30 7.60
CA ALA A 161 38.24 1.42 7.88
C ALA A 161 38.79 2.81 7.54
N ALA A 162 38.25 3.43 6.49
CA ALA A 162 38.02 4.87 6.32
C ALA A 162 37.36 5.15 4.96
N ALA A 163 36.05 4.93 4.82
CA ALA A 163 35.17 5.66 3.91
C ALA A 163 33.73 5.14 4.05
N VAL A 164 32.85 5.93 4.65
CA VAL A 164 31.40 5.72 4.52
C VAL A 164 30.99 6.34 3.19
N GLU A 165 31.03 5.55 2.10
CA GLU A 165 30.31 5.90 0.88
C GLU A 165 28.92 5.28 0.97
N ALA A 166 27.93 6.12 1.30
CA ALA A 166 26.53 5.79 1.10
C ALA A 166 26.22 5.95 -0.40
N ASP A 167 26.28 4.86 -1.17
CA ASP A 167 25.79 4.90 -2.53
C ASP A 167 24.27 4.69 -2.55
N GLN A 168 23.55 5.81 -2.46
CA GLN A 168 22.09 5.84 -2.47
C GLN A 168 21.47 5.38 -3.80
N ILE A 169 22.26 5.22 -4.87
CA ILE A 169 21.75 4.78 -6.17
C ILE A 169 21.52 3.26 -6.18
N THR A 170 22.16 2.52 -5.28
CA THR A 170 22.08 1.03 -5.22
C THR A 170 21.44 0.50 -3.95
N GLY A 171 21.01 1.35 -3.00
CA GLY A 171 20.43 0.91 -1.72
C GLY A 171 21.42 0.21 -0.78
N THR A 172 22.73 0.29 -1.06
CA THR A 172 23.78 -0.28 -0.22
C THR A 172 24.40 0.78 0.67
N THR A 173 24.29 0.60 1.99
CA THR A 173 24.93 1.45 3.00
C THR A 173 26.11 0.70 3.61
N LEU A 174 27.31 1.27 3.50
CA LEU A 174 28.50 0.82 4.20
C LEU A 174 28.55 1.50 5.57
N LEU A 175 28.38 0.74 6.66
CA LEU A 175 28.46 1.28 8.02
C LEU A 175 29.79 0.82 8.64
N SER A 176 30.72 1.76 8.83
CA SER A 176 31.97 1.52 9.57
C SER A 176 31.97 2.35 10.85
N GLY A 177 32.06 1.68 12.01
CA GLY A 177 32.32 2.32 13.29
C GLY A 177 33.83 2.54 13.44
N ALA A 178 34.24 3.75 13.85
CA ALA A 178 35.64 4.20 13.89
C ALA A 178 36.59 3.43 14.86
N ALA A 179 36.15 2.31 15.42
CA ALA A 179 36.94 1.43 16.28
C ALA A 179 36.56 -0.06 16.17
N ALA A 180 35.83 -0.47 15.12
CA ALA A 180 35.25 -1.80 15.05
C ALA A 180 36.23 -2.85 14.46
N GLU A 181 36.27 -4.03 15.07
CA GLU A 181 36.97 -5.22 14.55
C GLU A 181 36.28 -5.84 13.32
N SER A 182 35.23 -5.18 12.82
CA SER A 182 34.36 -5.63 11.74
C SER A 182 33.78 -4.44 10.95
N VAL A 183 33.31 -4.70 9.73
CA VAL A 183 32.59 -3.74 8.87
C VAL A 183 31.20 -4.28 8.59
N GLN A 184 30.15 -3.48 8.79
CA GLN A 184 28.79 -3.91 8.47
C GLN A 184 28.39 -3.46 7.06
N LEU A 185 27.99 -4.41 6.23
CA LEU A 185 27.40 -4.14 4.91
C LEU A 185 25.90 -4.33 5.01
N ARG A 186 25.14 -3.34 4.52
CA ARG A 186 23.68 -3.43 4.43
C ARG A 186 23.24 -3.09 3.02
N HIS A 187 22.44 -3.94 2.40
CA HIS A 187 21.83 -3.68 1.09
C HIS A 187 20.33 -3.91 1.15
N THR A 188 19.56 -2.98 0.61
CA THR A 188 18.10 -3.11 0.48
C THR A 188 17.72 -3.29 -0.97
N THR A 189 17.17 -4.44 -1.31
CA THR A 189 16.63 -4.72 -2.63
C THR A 189 15.17 -4.29 -2.69
N MET A 190 14.86 -3.32 -3.56
CA MET A 190 13.48 -2.88 -3.79
C MET A 190 12.77 -3.80 -4.80
N GLY A 191 11.46 -3.98 -4.63
CA GLY A 191 10.62 -4.72 -5.55
C GLY A 191 10.33 -6.17 -5.12
N ALA A 192 9.98 -7.03 -6.08
CA ALA A 192 9.45 -8.37 -5.82
C ALA A 192 10.52 -9.45 -5.60
N ALA A 193 11.70 -9.09 -5.08
CA ALA A 193 12.72 -10.06 -4.72
C ALA A 193 12.17 -11.00 -3.63
N ALA A 194 12.31 -12.30 -3.86
CA ALA A 194 11.93 -13.33 -2.91
C ALA A 194 13.01 -13.51 -1.84
N GLU A 195 14.26 -13.29 -2.20
CA GLU A 195 15.44 -13.46 -1.36
C GLU A 195 16.49 -12.38 -1.66
N SER A 196 17.28 -11.98 -0.66
CA SER A 196 18.42 -11.09 -0.78
C SER A 196 19.52 -11.58 0.17
N TYR A 197 20.74 -11.72 -0.33
CA TYR A 197 21.90 -12.20 0.45
C TYR A 197 23.20 -11.57 -0.05
N TRP A 198 24.31 -11.84 0.63
CA TRP A 198 25.64 -11.37 0.25
C TRP A 198 26.50 -12.51 -0.27
N GLU A 199 27.32 -12.22 -1.28
CA GLU A 199 28.42 -13.08 -1.72
C GLU A 199 29.76 -12.38 -1.54
N HIS A 200 30.80 -13.16 -1.28
CA HIS A 200 32.18 -12.66 -1.24
C HIS A 200 33.14 -13.55 -2.03
N THR A 201 34.29 -12.99 -2.43
CA THR A 201 35.39 -13.75 -3.04
C THR A 201 36.18 -14.53 -1.99
N THR A 202 36.90 -15.58 -2.41
CA THR A 202 37.82 -16.34 -1.55
C THR A 202 39.20 -15.67 -1.38
N GLY A 203 39.56 -14.75 -2.28
CA GLY A 203 40.76 -13.93 -2.23
C GLY A 203 40.53 -12.50 -2.75
N PRO A 204 41.57 -11.65 -2.83
CA PRO A 204 41.46 -10.27 -3.30
C PRO A 204 41.39 -10.16 -4.84
N GLY A 205 41.57 -11.26 -5.57
CA GLY A 205 41.66 -11.28 -7.02
C GLY A 205 40.30 -11.28 -7.71
N ARG A 206 40.21 -10.66 -8.89
CA ARG A 206 38.97 -10.61 -9.70
C ARG A 206 38.60 -11.98 -10.32
N GLN A 207 39.53 -12.94 -10.31
CA GLN A 207 39.34 -14.29 -10.86
C GLN A 207 38.86 -15.31 -9.82
N ASP A 208 38.70 -14.90 -8.56
CA ASP A 208 38.26 -15.77 -7.48
C ASP A 208 36.75 -16.03 -7.58
N GLY A 209 36.32 -17.26 -7.31
CA GLY A 209 34.91 -17.64 -7.31
C GLY A 209 34.11 -16.91 -6.22
N TRP A 210 32.83 -16.68 -6.47
CA TRP A 210 31.89 -16.10 -5.50
C TRP A 210 31.32 -17.18 -4.59
N THR A 211 31.33 -16.92 -3.29
CA THR A 211 30.73 -17.80 -2.29
C THR A 211 29.64 -17.04 -1.55
N ARG A 212 28.45 -17.65 -1.46
CA ARG A 212 27.35 -17.12 -0.65
C ARG A 212 27.79 -17.06 0.81
N HIS A 213 27.68 -15.88 1.39
CA HIS A 213 27.88 -15.71 2.82
C HIS A 213 26.71 -16.35 3.55
N THR A 214 27.02 -17.21 4.50
CA THR A 214 26.07 -17.82 5.42
C THR A 214 26.48 -17.37 6.82
N ASP A 215 25.64 -16.56 7.46
CA ASP A 215 25.85 -16.21 8.86
C ASP A 215 25.70 -17.49 9.70
N PRO A 216 26.67 -17.82 10.58
CA PRO A 216 26.59 -19.01 11.41
C PRO A 216 25.45 -18.96 12.45
N GLU A 217 24.77 -17.83 12.63
CA GLU A 217 23.62 -17.66 13.56
C GLU A 217 22.24 -17.59 12.87
N ALA A 218 22.13 -17.82 11.56
CA ALA A 218 20.84 -17.84 10.86
C ALA A 218 20.14 -19.22 10.87
N GLU A 219 20.59 -20.17 11.69
CA GLU A 219 19.80 -21.36 12.05
C GLU A 219 19.11 -21.12 13.40
N THR A 220 17.92 -20.53 13.38
CA THR A 220 16.80 -20.86 14.30
C THR A 220 15.57 -20.02 13.93
N GLY A 221 14.85 -20.45 12.90
CA GLY A 221 13.39 -20.30 12.90
C GLY A 221 12.79 -21.40 13.78
N PRO A 222 11.73 -21.13 14.57
CA PRO A 222 11.22 -22.09 15.53
C PRO A 222 10.75 -23.37 14.85
N ASP A 223 11.23 -24.49 15.38
CA ASP A 223 10.79 -25.84 15.09
C ASP A 223 9.29 -25.95 15.41
N THR A 224 8.43 -25.83 14.40
CA THR A 224 7.03 -26.25 14.50
C THR A 224 6.96 -27.76 14.37
N THR A 225 7.29 -28.44 15.47
CA THR A 225 6.95 -29.85 15.66
C THR A 225 6.45 -30.03 17.10
N GLU A 226 5.13 -29.93 17.30
CA GLU A 226 4.33 -30.78 18.20
C GLU A 226 2.93 -30.19 18.38
N GLN A 227 1.92 -30.88 17.86
CA GLN A 227 0.68 -31.23 18.57
C GLN A 227 -0.14 -32.19 17.71
N ASP A 228 0.01 -33.49 18.02
CA ASP A 228 -1.09 -34.45 17.99
C ASP A 228 -1.52 -34.70 19.45
#